data_AF-A0A954JQ47-F1
#
_entry.id   AF-A0A954JQ47-F1
#
_cell.length_a   1.000
_cell.length_b   1.000
_cell.length_c   1.000
_cell.angle_alpha   90.00
_cell.angle_beta   90.00
_cell.angle_gamma   90.00
#
_symmetry.space_group_name_H-M   'P 1'
#
loop_
_entity.id
_entity.type
_entity.pdbx_description
1 polymer ?
#
loop_
_entity_poly.entity_id
_entity_poly.type
_entity_poly.pdbx_seq_one_letter_code
_entity_poly.pdbx_strand_id
1 'polypeptide(L)'
;MIAPIQIDDLPLLLPLGFEAAWPAPLGQLPPTDLAAVVRSAPSNAVRDEAMQNVVRGLLRAGGYKPSGRGKPSSEYLQRAASEGPLPTINPAVDTLNAVSLVSGIPISVVDLDRVKGTLSIKNGAPDAEYVFNASGQTIKVAGLLCLHDADGPCANAVKDSQRTKTSP
;
A
#
# COMPACT_ATOMS: atom_id res chain seq x y z
N MET A 1 -11.16 1.25 16.82
CA MET A 1 -10.20 0.15 16.98
C MET A 1 -10.26 -0.65 15.70
N ILE A 2 -9.12 -0.97 15.10
CA ILE A 2 -9.11 -1.76 13.87
C ILE A 2 -9.77 -3.10 14.14
N ALA A 3 -10.62 -3.57 13.23
CA ALA A 3 -11.06 -4.96 13.26
C ALA A 3 -9.83 -5.88 13.36
N PRO A 4 -9.84 -6.92 14.22
CA PRO A 4 -8.68 -7.79 14.38
C PRO A 4 -8.28 -8.40 13.04
N ILE A 5 -7.05 -8.13 12.60
CA ILE A 5 -6.47 -8.69 11.39
C ILE A 5 -5.75 -10.00 11.77
N GLN A 6 -6.09 -11.09 11.10
CA GLN A 6 -5.38 -12.36 11.26
C GLN A 6 -4.04 -12.31 10.53
N ILE A 7 -2.97 -12.83 11.11
CA ILE A 7 -1.64 -12.72 10.52
C ILE A 7 -1.01 -14.11 10.53
N ASP A 8 -0.61 -14.58 9.35
CA ASP A 8 0.14 -15.84 9.22
C ASP A 8 1.54 -15.70 9.84
N ASP A 9 2.24 -16.83 10.01
CA ASP A 9 3.62 -16.82 10.52
C ASP A 9 4.58 -16.13 9.53
N LEU A 10 4.79 -14.84 9.76
CA LEU A 10 5.52 -13.93 8.90
C LEU A 10 6.62 -13.23 9.74
N PRO A 11 7.74 -13.90 10.02
CA PRO A 11 8.71 -13.46 11.03
C PRO A 11 9.43 -12.15 10.70
N LEU A 12 9.41 -11.72 9.42
CA LEU A 12 9.98 -10.44 8.98
C LEU A 12 8.95 -9.29 8.98
N LEU A 13 7.66 -9.60 9.18
CA LEU A 13 6.59 -8.61 9.13
C LEU A 13 6.40 -7.98 10.51
N LEU A 14 6.51 -6.65 10.57
CA LEU A 14 5.94 -5.85 11.64
C LEU A 14 4.65 -5.20 11.11
N PRO A 15 3.47 -5.76 11.42
CA PRO A 15 2.21 -5.26 10.91
C PRO A 15 1.82 -3.98 11.66
N LEU A 16 1.61 -2.91 10.91
CA LEU A 16 1.03 -1.67 11.41
C LEU A 16 -0.15 -1.30 10.53
N GLY A 17 -1.23 -0.86 11.16
CA GLY A 17 -2.42 -0.39 10.49
C GLY A 17 -3.15 0.60 11.38
N PHE A 18 -4.12 1.29 10.79
CA PHE A 18 -5.13 2.06 11.49
C PHE A 18 -6.37 2.17 10.62
N GLU A 19 -7.50 2.41 11.25
CA GLU A 19 -8.73 2.79 10.56
C GLU A 19 -8.89 4.30 10.67
N ALA A 20 -9.37 4.90 9.59
CA ALA A 20 -9.74 6.30 9.55
C ALA A 20 -11.12 6.44 8.93
N ALA A 21 -11.88 7.40 9.43
CA ALA A 21 -13.17 7.79 8.90
C ALA A 21 -13.10 9.26 8.51
N TRP A 22 -13.80 9.61 7.43
CA TRP A 22 -13.85 10.97 6.92
C TRP A 22 -15.25 11.55 7.10
N PRO A 23 -15.38 12.88 7.27
CA PRO A 23 -16.67 13.53 7.46
C PRO A 23 -17.53 13.58 6.19
N ALA A 24 -16.95 13.27 5.03
CA ALA A 24 -17.60 13.25 3.72
C ALA A 24 -16.87 12.26 2.78
N PRO A 25 -17.47 11.87 1.65
CA PRO A 25 -16.78 11.10 0.60
C PRO A 25 -15.47 11.78 0.17
N LEU A 26 -14.42 10.98 -0.07
CA LEU A 26 -13.06 11.48 -0.24
C LEU A 26 -12.88 12.51 -1.37
N GLY A 27 -13.62 12.40 -2.45
CA GLY A 27 -13.58 13.29 -3.62
C GLY A 27 -14.41 14.54 -3.47
N GLN A 28 -15.13 14.69 -2.35
CA GLN A 28 -15.75 15.95 -1.95
C GLN A 28 -14.87 16.75 -0.97
N LEU A 29 -13.78 16.14 -0.49
CA LEU A 29 -12.85 16.79 0.42
C LEU A 29 -11.82 17.62 -0.37
N PRO A 30 -11.27 18.69 0.25
CA PRO A 30 -10.21 19.46 -0.38
C PRO A 30 -8.95 18.59 -0.59
N PRO A 31 -8.13 18.90 -1.60
CA PRO A 31 -6.85 18.23 -1.81
C PRO A 31 -5.94 18.34 -0.57
N THR A 32 -5.16 17.29 -0.33
CA THR A 32 -4.15 17.29 0.75
C THR A 32 -2.99 18.22 0.39
N ASP A 33 -2.54 19.05 1.33
CA ASP A 33 -1.23 19.73 1.21
C ASP A 33 -0.12 18.69 1.44
N LEU A 34 0.26 18.00 0.36
CA LEU A 34 1.34 17.02 0.36
C LEU A 34 2.65 17.61 0.89
N ALA A 35 2.92 18.88 0.58
CA ALA A 35 4.14 19.53 1.02
C ALA A 35 4.12 19.77 2.54
N ALA A 36 2.97 20.06 3.15
CA ALA A 36 2.83 20.12 4.61
C ALA A 36 3.12 18.76 5.25
N VAL A 37 2.57 17.67 4.70
CA VAL A 37 2.84 16.32 5.21
C VAL A 37 4.34 16.03 5.16
N VAL A 38 5.00 16.29 4.03
CA VAL A 38 6.44 16.09 3.87
C VAL A 38 7.25 16.96 4.84
N ARG A 39 6.88 18.24 5.04
CA ARG A 39 7.54 19.13 6.01
C ARG A 39 7.38 18.68 7.45
N SER A 40 6.27 17.99 7.77
CA SER A 40 6.01 17.46 9.12
C SER A 40 6.73 16.14 9.41
N ALA A 41 7.39 15.55 8.41
CA ALA A 41 8.10 14.28 8.57
C ALA A 41 9.17 14.38 9.65
N PRO A 42 9.32 13.37 10.51
CA PRO A 42 10.32 13.40 11.56
C PRO A 42 11.72 13.36 10.94
N SER A 43 12.67 14.06 11.56
CA SER A 43 14.03 14.21 11.04
C SER A 43 14.81 12.88 10.94
N ASN A 44 14.36 11.85 11.65
CA ASN A 44 14.93 10.50 11.64
C ASN A 44 14.26 9.55 10.62
N ALA A 45 13.38 10.03 9.74
CA ALA A 45 12.79 9.20 8.70
C ALA A 45 13.86 8.70 7.71
N VAL A 46 14.02 7.38 7.61
CA VAL A 46 15.05 6.73 6.78
C VAL A 46 14.41 6.25 5.47
N ARG A 47 14.79 6.86 4.35
CA ARG A 47 14.32 6.50 3.00
C ARG A 47 15.44 6.09 2.04
N ASP A 48 16.51 5.54 2.60
CA ASP A 48 17.73 5.19 1.89
C ASP A 48 17.71 3.78 1.28
N GLU A 49 18.84 3.36 0.72
CA GLU A 49 19.01 2.03 0.14
C GLU A 49 18.86 0.90 1.18
N ALA A 50 19.20 1.15 2.45
CA ALA A 50 19.04 0.15 3.51
C ALA A 50 17.55 -0.14 3.75
N MET A 51 16.70 0.90 3.82
CA MET A 51 15.25 0.74 3.92
C MET A 51 14.68 0.01 2.70
N GLN A 52 15.13 0.37 1.48
CA GLN A 52 14.70 -0.34 0.27
C GLN A 52 15.06 -1.84 0.33
N ASN A 53 16.25 -2.18 0.84
CA ASN A 53 16.68 -3.57 1.00
C ASN A 53 15.87 -4.32 2.05
N VAL A 54 15.48 -3.67 3.17
CA VAL A 54 14.57 -4.24 4.17
C VAL A 54 13.22 -4.57 3.54
N VAL A 55 12.60 -3.61 2.85
CA VAL A 55 11.30 -3.81 2.18
C VAL A 55 11.39 -4.92 1.14
N ARG A 56 12.42 -4.93 0.29
CA ARG A 56 12.61 -6.00 -0.71
C ARG A 56 12.88 -7.35 -0.06
N GLY A 57 13.60 -7.39 1.06
CA GLY A 57 13.85 -8.60 1.84
C GLY A 57 12.54 -9.21 2.35
N LEU A 58 11.66 -8.39 2.91
CA LEU A 58 10.32 -8.79 3.34
C LEU A 58 9.52 -9.41 2.17
N LEU A 59 9.47 -8.75 1.01
CA LEU A 59 8.72 -9.27 -0.13
C LEU A 59 9.34 -10.57 -0.69
N ARG A 60 10.66 -10.72 -0.65
CA ARG A 60 11.35 -11.94 -1.11
C ARG A 60 11.13 -13.13 -0.19
N ALA A 61 10.81 -12.92 1.08
CA ALA A 61 10.61 -14.01 2.03
C ALA A 61 9.47 -14.96 1.61
N GLY A 62 8.43 -14.44 0.96
CA GLY A 62 7.36 -15.25 0.37
C GLY A 62 7.66 -15.79 -1.03
N GLY A 63 8.83 -15.48 -1.61
CA GLY A 63 9.23 -15.89 -2.97
C GLY A 63 8.97 -14.85 -4.06
N TYR A 64 8.40 -13.69 -3.73
CA TYR A 64 8.18 -12.62 -4.70
C TYR A 64 9.49 -11.95 -5.14
N LYS A 65 9.56 -11.54 -6.41
CA LYS A 65 10.72 -10.86 -7.00
C LYS A 65 10.40 -9.38 -7.28
N PRO A 66 10.75 -8.44 -6.38
CA PRO A 66 10.44 -7.03 -6.54
C PRO A 66 11.36 -6.37 -7.57
N SER A 67 10.96 -6.39 -8.84
CA SER A 67 11.72 -5.81 -9.96
C SER A 67 10.82 -5.18 -11.01
N GLY A 68 11.37 -4.27 -11.83
CA GLY A 68 10.62 -3.59 -12.90
C GLY A 68 9.32 -2.95 -12.40
N ARG A 69 8.19 -3.37 -12.99
CA ARG A 69 6.83 -2.91 -12.63
C ARG A 69 6.26 -3.55 -11.34
N GLY A 70 7.01 -4.47 -10.73
CA GLY A 70 6.71 -5.13 -9.47
C GLY A 70 7.50 -4.60 -8.27
N LYS A 71 8.16 -3.46 -8.42
CA LYS A 71 8.82 -2.79 -7.28
C LYS A 71 7.79 -2.28 -6.27
N PRO A 72 8.14 -2.17 -4.98
CA PRO A 72 7.29 -1.55 -3.98
C PRO A 72 6.85 -0.13 -4.37
N SER A 73 5.65 0.27 -3.96
CA SER A 73 5.07 1.57 -4.25
C SER A 73 5.94 2.73 -3.75
N SER A 74 6.64 2.56 -2.61
CA SER A 74 7.57 3.56 -2.08
C SER A 74 8.72 3.90 -3.04
N GLU A 75 9.27 2.92 -3.77
CA GLU A 75 10.28 3.18 -4.80
C GLU A 75 9.70 3.94 -6.00
N TYR A 76 8.46 3.62 -6.38
CA TYR A 76 7.75 4.33 -7.45
C TYR A 76 7.50 5.79 -7.08
N LEU A 77 7.09 6.04 -5.84
CA LEU A 77 6.87 7.40 -5.31
C LEU A 77 8.18 8.20 -5.27
N GLN A 78 9.27 7.59 -4.82
CA GLN A 78 10.59 8.24 -4.83
C GLN A 78 11.02 8.65 -6.24
N ARG A 79 10.84 7.76 -7.23
CA ARG A 79 11.13 8.07 -8.62
C ARG A 79 10.22 9.18 -9.15
N ALA A 80 8.90 9.05 -8.96
CA ALA A 80 7.93 10.04 -9.45
C ALA A 80 8.20 11.44 -8.87
N ALA A 81 8.51 11.53 -7.57
CA ALA A 81 8.85 12.80 -6.92
C ALA A 81 10.14 13.45 -7.46
N SER A 82 11.07 12.65 -8.01
CA SER A 82 12.27 13.17 -8.68
C SER A 82 12.01 13.70 -10.10
N GLU A 83 10.94 13.22 -10.73
CA GLU A 83 10.52 13.60 -12.10
C GLU A 83 9.52 14.78 -12.08
N GLY A 84 8.87 15.05 -10.94
CA GLY A 84 7.97 16.19 -10.76
C GLY A 84 7.05 16.04 -9.54
N PRO A 85 6.03 16.92 -9.40
CA PRO A 85 5.01 16.78 -8.38
C PRO A 85 4.26 15.44 -8.49
N LEU A 86 3.95 14.82 -7.35
CA LEU A 86 3.12 13.62 -7.32
C LEU A 86 1.69 13.95 -7.80
N PRO A 87 1.06 13.05 -8.58
CA PRO A 87 -0.34 13.21 -8.94
C PRO A 87 -1.22 13.11 -7.70
N THR A 88 -2.28 13.91 -7.66
CA THR A 88 -3.33 13.81 -6.64
C THR A 88 -4.36 12.76 -7.02
N ILE A 89 -4.86 12.03 -6.03
CA ILE A 89 -5.83 10.95 -6.19
C ILE A 89 -7.05 11.24 -5.33
N ASN A 90 -6.85 11.22 -4.01
CA ASN A 90 -7.83 11.61 -3.00
C ASN A 90 -7.09 11.81 -1.67
N PRO A 91 -7.69 12.48 -0.67
CA PRO A 91 -6.94 12.85 0.53
C PRO A 91 -6.36 11.70 1.34
N ALA A 92 -6.99 10.52 1.33
CA ALA A 92 -6.47 9.34 2.02
C ALA A 92 -5.21 8.80 1.33
N VAL A 93 -5.31 8.56 0.01
CA VAL A 93 -4.21 8.04 -0.80
C VAL A 93 -3.06 9.05 -0.87
N ASP A 94 -3.36 10.33 -1.02
CA ASP A 94 -2.38 11.41 -1.11
C ASP A 94 -1.57 11.53 0.18
N THR A 95 -2.24 11.52 1.34
CA THR A 95 -1.58 11.56 2.65
C THR A 95 -0.65 10.36 2.83
N LEU A 96 -1.13 9.15 2.52
CA LEU A 96 -0.35 7.93 2.71
C LEU A 96 0.77 7.77 1.68
N ASN A 97 0.61 8.29 0.47
CA ASN A 97 1.70 8.42 -0.50
C ASN A 97 2.79 9.37 0.00
N ALA A 98 2.43 10.52 0.60
CA ALA A 98 3.43 11.41 1.20
C ALA A 98 4.17 10.75 2.37
N VAL A 99 3.46 10.05 3.26
CA VAL A 99 4.08 9.30 4.36
C VAL A 99 5.00 8.19 3.83
N SER A 100 4.56 7.45 2.81
CA SER A 100 5.36 6.42 2.15
C SER A 100 6.62 6.99 1.49
N LEU A 101 6.51 8.16 0.85
CA LEU A 101 7.63 8.86 0.24
C LEU A 101 8.70 9.25 1.28
N VAL A 102 8.30 9.80 2.43
CA VAL A 102 9.26 10.26 3.45
C VAL A 102 9.85 9.13 4.28
N SER A 103 9.09 8.05 4.49
CA SER A 103 9.51 6.90 5.30
C SER A 103 10.19 5.78 4.51
N GLY A 104 10.02 5.73 3.19
CA GLY A 104 10.48 4.60 2.37
C GLY A 104 9.65 3.31 2.53
N ILE A 105 8.64 3.30 3.41
CA ILE A 105 7.79 2.14 3.70
C ILE A 105 6.59 2.14 2.74
N PRO A 106 6.32 1.06 2.00
CA PRO A 106 5.11 0.97 1.17
C PRO A 106 3.87 0.89 2.07
N ILE A 107 2.84 1.67 1.72
CA ILE A 107 1.56 1.70 2.44
C ILE A 107 0.43 1.41 1.45
N SER A 108 -0.48 0.52 1.85
CA SER A 108 -1.72 0.23 1.12
C SER A 108 -2.91 0.91 1.78
N VAL A 109 -3.94 1.21 0.99
CA VAL A 109 -5.19 1.82 1.47
C VAL A 109 -6.37 1.03 0.93
N VAL A 110 -7.22 0.54 1.82
CA VAL A 110 -8.45 -0.17 1.45
C VAL A 110 -9.67 0.54 2.03
N ASP A 111 -10.74 0.54 1.25
CA ASP A 111 -12.06 0.98 1.64
C ASP A 111 -12.77 -0.17 2.38
N LEU A 112 -13.00 0.02 3.68
CA LEU A 112 -13.59 -1.01 4.53
C LEU A 112 -15.04 -1.34 4.17
N ASP A 113 -15.78 -0.42 3.56
CA ASP A 113 -17.15 -0.70 3.09
C ASP A 113 -17.14 -1.68 1.90
N ARG A 114 -15.99 -1.81 1.24
CA ARG A 114 -15.78 -2.71 0.09
C ARG A 114 -15.14 -4.03 0.47
N VAL A 115 -14.47 -4.11 1.62
CA VAL A 115 -13.87 -5.34 2.17
C VAL A 115 -14.95 -6.35 2.55
N LYS A 116 -14.66 -7.64 2.35
CA LYS A 116 -15.57 -8.75 2.71
C LYS A 116 -15.03 -9.57 3.87
N GLY A 117 -15.82 -9.73 4.92
CA GLY A 117 -15.46 -10.61 6.03
C GLY A 117 -14.23 -10.14 6.81
N THR A 118 -13.50 -11.09 7.40
CA THR A 118 -12.33 -10.81 8.25
C THR A 118 -11.08 -10.60 7.41
N LEU A 119 -10.32 -9.56 7.77
CA LEU A 119 -9.03 -9.28 7.14
C LEU A 119 -7.95 -10.24 7.64
N SER A 120 -7.04 -10.61 6.74
CA SER A 120 -5.85 -11.39 7.05
C SER A 120 -4.61 -10.90 6.30
N ILE A 121 -3.40 -11.11 6.82
CA ILE A 121 -2.15 -10.86 6.12
C ILE A 121 -1.43 -12.18 5.89
N LYS A 122 -1.18 -12.48 4.61
CA LYS A 122 -0.51 -13.71 4.16
C LYS A 122 0.13 -13.54 2.80
N ASN A 123 0.97 -14.50 2.41
CA ASN A 123 1.52 -14.53 1.07
C ASN A 123 0.47 -15.00 0.06
N GLY A 124 0.46 -14.41 -1.14
CA GLY A 124 -0.45 -14.84 -2.20
C GLY A 124 -0.14 -16.26 -2.69
N ALA A 125 -1.20 -17.00 -3.00
CA ALA A 125 -1.11 -18.37 -3.52
C ALA A 125 -0.48 -18.42 -4.93
N PRO A 126 0.03 -19.58 -5.40
CA PRO A 126 0.73 -19.71 -6.68
C PRO A 126 -0.01 -19.14 -7.90
N ASP A 127 -1.33 -19.27 -7.93
CA ASP A 127 -2.18 -18.81 -9.04
C ASP A 127 -2.95 -17.52 -8.70
N ALA A 128 -2.62 -16.86 -7.58
CA ALA A 128 -3.33 -15.67 -7.15
C ALA A 128 -3.01 -14.47 -8.05
N GLU A 129 -4.05 -13.84 -8.58
CA GLU A 129 -3.99 -12.57 -9.29
C GLU A 129 -5.26 -11.75 -9.06
N TYR A 130 -5.18 -10.44 -9.31
CA TYR A 130 -6.35 -9.58 -9.33
C TYR A 130 -6.18 -8.39 -10.26
N VAL A 131 -7.31 -7.78 -10.63
CA VAL A 131 -7.37 -6.51 -11.36
C VAL A 131 -7.00 -5.36 -10.42
N PHE A 132 -5.99 -4.56 -10.79
CA PHE A 132 -5.52 -3.44 -9.96
C PHE A 132 -5.98 -2.06 -10.45
N ASN A 133 -6.64 -1.97 -11.62
CA ASN A 133 -7.18 -0.70 -12.12
C ASN A 133 -8.47 -0.86 -12.94
N ALA A 134 -9.12 0.27 -13.22
CA ALA A 134 -10.36 0.32 -14.00
C ALA A 134 -10.20 -0.19 -15.45
N SER A 135 -9.00 -0.18 -16.00
CA SER A 135 -8.70 -0.70 -17.35
C SER A 135 -8.57 -2.22 -17.42
N GLY A 136 -8.75 -2.94 -16.30
CA GLY A 136 -8.69 -4.40 -16.28
C GLY A 136 -7.28 -4.98 -16.22
N GLN A 137 -6.25 -4.17 -15.97
CA GLN A 137 -4.89 -4.69 -15.85
C GLN A 137 -4.75 -5.53 -14.58
N THR A 138 -4.08 -6.69 -14.70
CA THR A 138 -3.91 -7.63 -13.59
C THR A 138 -2.48 -7.65 -13.05
N ILE A 139 -2.35 -8.07 -11.79
CA ILE A 139 -1.08 -8.35 -11.14
C ILE A 139 -1.11 -9.77 -10.57
N LYS A 140 -0.08 -10.55 -10.85
CA LYS A 140 0.18 -11.83 -10.18
C LYS A 140 0.82 -11.58 -8.84
N VAL A 141 0.29 -12.19 -7.80
CA VAL A 141 0.68 -11.94 -6.40
C VAL A 141 1.18 -13.19 -5.70
N ALA A 142 1.54 -14.23 -6.45
CA ALA A 142 2.19 -15.43 -5.93
C ALA A 142 3.42 -15.08 -5.09
N GLY A 143 3.42 -15.52 -3.84
CA GLY A 143 4.50 -15.27 -2.88
C GLY A 143 4.62 -13.82 -2.41
N LEU A 144 3.75 -12.91 -2.88
CA LEU A 144 3.74 -11.52 -2.44
C LEU A 144 2.92 -11.40 -1.16
N LEU A 145 3.49 -10.72 -0.16
CA LEU A 145 2.79 -10.36 1.06
C LEU A 145 1.57 -9.48 0.73
N CYS A 146 0.38 -9.96 1.06
CA CYS A 146 -0.88 -9.30 0.75
C CYS A 146 -1.78 -9.17 1.98
N LEU A 147 -2.57 -8.11 2.00
CA LEU A 147 -3.81 -8.07 2.76
C LEU A 147 -4.88 -8.85 2.00
N HIS A 148 -5.56 -9.74 2.68
CA HIS A 148 -6.64 -10.58 2.18
C HIS A 148 -7.92 -10.25 2.93
N ASP A 149 -9.03 -10.36 2.22
CA ASP A 149 -10.34 -10.47 2.81
C ASP A 149 -10.95 -11.84 2.42
N ALA A 150 -12.25 -12.03 2.64
CA ALA A 150 -12.95 -13.28 2.34
C ALA A 150 -12.94 -13.67 0.85
N ASP A 151 -12.77 -12.70 -0.06
CA ASP A 151 -12.72 -12.96 -1.51
C ASP A 151 -11.28 -13.19 -2.01
N GLY A 152 -10.28 -13.03 -1.15
CA GLY A 152 -8.86 -13.23 -1.48
C GLY A 152 -8.00 -11.96 -1.35
N PRO A 153 -6.83 -11.90 -2.02
CA PRO A 153 -5.91 -10.78 -1.90
C PRO A 153 -6.57 -9.48 -2.42
N CYS A 154 -6.42 -8.41 -1.64
CA CYS A 154 -7.09 -7.13 -1.88
C CYS A 154 -6.16 -5.92 -1.82
N ALA A 155 -4.99 -6.03 -1.20
CA ALA A 155 -3.99 -4.97 -1.17
C ALA A 155 -2.59 -5.54 -0.94
N ASN A 156 -1.56 -4.81 -1.39
CA ASN A 156 -0.16 -5.15 -1.13
C ASN A 156 0.78 -3.96 -1.37
N ALA A 157 2.06 -4.16 -1.03
CA ALA A 157 3.11 -3.17 -1.16
C ALA A 157 3.43 -2.70 -2.60
N VAL A 158 2.79 -3.24 -3.64
CA VAL A 158 3.07 -2.97 -5.05
C VAL A 158 1.89 -2.23 -5.70
N LYS A 159 0.69 -2.84 -5.69
CA LYS A 159 -0.53 -2.28 -6.29
C LYS A 159 -1.78 -2.85 -5.63
N ASP A 160 -2.62 -2.01 -5.05
CA ASP A 160 -3.87 -2.47 -4.43
C ASP A 160 -4.92 -2.94 -5.46
N SER A 161 -5.83 -3.80 -5.02
CA SER A 161 -6.90 -4.36 -5.86
C SER A 161 -7.96 -3.32 -6.19
N GLN A 162 -8.43 -3.31 -7.43
CA GLN A 162 -9.53 -2.44 -7.85
C GLN A 162 -10.81 -2.69 -7.04
N ARG A 163 -10.99 -3.91 -6.48
CA ARG A 163 -12.18 -4.32 -5.73
C ARG A 163 -12.34 -3.57 -4.41
N THR A 164 -11.25 -3.20 -3.75
CA THR A 164 -11.23 -2.59 -2.41
C THR A 164 -10.60 -1.20 -2.37
N LYS A 165 -10.24 -0.62 -3.52
CA LYS A 165 -9.72 0.76 -3.57
C LYS A 165 -10.73 1.78 -3.06
N THR A 166 -10.21 2.84 -2.44
CA THR A 166 -10.97 4.07 -2.22
C THR A 166 -11.40 4.69 -3.54
N SER A 167 -12.58 5.33 -3.56
CA SER A 167 -13.02 6.18 -4.67
C SER A 167 -12.63 7.63 -4.44
N PRO A 168 -12.48 8.45 -5.50
CA PRO A 168 -12.73 9.89 -5.39
C PRO A 168 -14.21 10.06 -5.04
#